data_AF-A0A2K9AHK8-F1
#
_entry.id   AF-A0A2K9AHK8-F1
#
_cell.length_a   1.000
_cell.length_b   1.000
_cell.length_c   1.000
_cell.angle_alpha   90.00
_cell.angle_beta   90.00
_cell.angle_gamma   90.00
#
_symmetry.space_group_name_H-M   'P 1'
#
loop_
_entity.id
_entity.type
_entity.pdbx_description
1 polymer ?
#
loop_
_entity_poly.entity_id
_entity_poly.type
_entity_poly.pdbx_seq_one_letter_code
_entity_poly.pdbx_strand_id
1 'polypeptide(L)'
;MTVNQIIKIEFPALSKTIKEYSSNNFIRSYAEQIALVKYPEEKVVLETLLRKLVDWYEKEIEVIIRSEYVRSKEEHIFCFSLLKQVIVLMDEG
;
A
#
# COMPACT_ATOMS: atom_id res chain seq x y z
N MET A 1 -14.73 -7.78 -5.58
CA MET A 1 -14.52 -6.31 -5.53
C MET A 1 -13.60 -5.96 -6.70
N THR A 2 -13.88 -4.93 -7.48
CA THR A 2 -13.01 -4.56 -8.61
C THR A 2 -11.80 -3.76 -8.15
N VAL A 3 -10.70 -3.74 -8.92
CA VAL A 3 -9.52 -2.91 -8.65
C VAL A 3 -9.91 -1.45 -8.42
N ASN A 4 -10.84 -0.93 -9.23
CA ASN A 4 -11.35 0.43 -9.09
C ASN A 4 -12.10 0.70 -7.77
N GLN A 5 -12.82 -0.29 -7.25
CA GLN A 5 -13.46 -0.17 -5.94
C GLN A 5 -12.44 -0.17 -4.81
N ILE A 6 -11.43 -1.04 -4.90
CA ILE A 6 -10.33 -1.11 -3.92
C ILE A 6 -9.58 0.22 -3.86
N ILE A 7 -9.20 0.78 -5.02
CA ILE A 7 -8.49 2.07 -5.09
C ILE A 7 -9.30 3.17 -4.40
N LYS A 8 -10.61 3.27 -4.67
CA LYS A 8 -11.44 4.35 -4.13
C LYS A 8 -11.72 4.23 -2.63
N ILE A 9 -11.84 3.01 -2.12
CA ILE A 9 -12.27 2.75 -0.74
C ILE A 9 -11.06 2.59 0.18
N GLU A 10 -10.08 1.80 -0.23
CA GLU A 10 -9.02 1.32 0.66
C GLU A 10 -7.75 2.16 0.59
N PHE A 11 -7.38 2.67 -0.60
CA PHE A 11 -6.10 3.37 -0.75
C PHE A 11 -5.96 4.67 0.06
N PRO A 12 -7.02 5.46 0.30
CA PRO A 12 -6.93 6.60 1.23
C PRO A 12 -6.55 6.18 2.65
N ALA A 13 -7.13 5.08 3.16
CA ALA A 13 -6.82 4.57 4.49
C ALA A 13 -5.41 3.97 4.54
N LEU A 14 -5.05 3.16 3.54
CA LEU A 14 -3.71 2.60 3.39
C LEU A 14 -2.62 3.68 3.34
N SER A 15 -2.87 4.74 2.59
CA SER A 15 -1.97 5.90 2.50
C SER A 15 -1.68 6.49 3.88
N LYS A 16 -2.75 6.69 4.67
CA LYS A 16 -2.65 7.23 6.02
C LYS A 16 -1.84 6.32 6.93
N THR A 17 -2.15 5.03 6.99
CA THR A 17 -1.44 4.05 7.83
C THR A 17 0.06 4.01 7.51
N ILE A 18 0.43 3.97 6.22
CA ILE A 18 1.85 3.94 5.82
C ILE A 18 2.57 5.23 6.21
N LYS A 19 1.93 6.39 6.02
CA LYS A 19 2.51 7.70 6.33
C LYS A 19 2.66 7.96 7.82
N GLU A 20 1.79 7.41 8.66
CA GLU A 20 1.88 7.57 10.12
C GLU A 20 3.09 6.83 10.70
N TYR A 21 3.43 5.67 10.12
CA TYR A 21 4.60 4.89 10.54
C TYR A 21 5.91 5.34 9.89
N SER A 22 5.89 5.62 8.58
CA SER A 22 7.12 5.81 7.82
C SER A 22 7.70 7.22 7.96
N SER A 23 8.97 7.28 8.37
CA SER A 23 9.80 8.50 8.33
C SER A 23 10.52 8.68 6.98
N ASN A 24 10.47 7.68 6.10
CA ASN A 24 11.12 7.75 4.79
C ASN A 24 10.26 8.56 3.80
N ASN A 25 10.78 9.70 3.36
CA ASN A 25 10.08 10.61 2.45
C ASN A 25 9.65 9.96 1.14
N PHE A 26 10.42 9.02 0.59
CA PHE A 26 10.03 8.30 -0.63
C PHE A 26 8.82 7.41 -0.39
N ILE A 27 8.81 6.65 0.70
CA ILE A 27 7.70 5.76 1.05
C ILE A 27 6.43 6.56 1.33
N ARG A 28 6.55 7.68 2.05
CA ARG A 28 5.44 8.61 2.27
C ARG A 28 4.90 9.13 0.94
N SER A 29 5.77 9.55 0.03
CA SER A 29 5.36 10.04 -1.29
C SER A 29 4.68 8.95 -2.13
N TYR A 30 5.19 7.71 -2.12
CA TYR A 30 4.55 6.59 -2.83
C TYR A 30 3.16 6.30 -2.27
N ALA A 31 3.01 6.33 -0.95
CA ALA A 31 1.74 6.16 -0.27
C ALA A 31 0.75 7.31 -0.57
N GLU A 32 1.21 8.53 -0.81
CA GLU A 32 0.35 9.63 -1.26
C GLU A 32 -0.09 9.42 -2.71
N GLN A 33 0.84 9.09 -3.59
CA GLN A 33 0.59 8.93 -5.02
C GLN A 33 -0.37 7.77 -5.31
N ILE A 34 -0.25 6.66 -4.57
CA ILE A 34 -1.12 5.50 -4.80
C ILE A 34 -2.59 5.84 -4.57
N ALA A 35 -2.91 6.72 -3.61
CA ALA A 35 -4.28 7.16 -3.34
C ALA A 35 -4.86 8.11 -4.41
N LEU A 36 -4.02 8.63 -5.31
CA LEU A 36 -4.42 9.61 -6.34
C LEU A 36 -4.48 9.02 -7.75
N VAL A 37 -4.04 7.77 -7.91
CA VAL A 37 -3.90 7.12 -9.21
C VAL A 37 -5.26 6.87 -9.87
N LYS A 38 -5.34 7.10 -11.17
CA LYS A 38 -6.52 6.83 -12.00
C LYS A 38 -6.35 5.51 -12.72
N TYR A 39 -7.20 4.54 -12.42
CA TYR A 39 -7.19 3.24 -13.05
C TYR A 39 -8.40 3.11 -14.01
N PRO A 40 -8.20 2.61 -15.25
CA PRO A 40 -7.01 1.93 -15.77
C PRO A 40 -5.95 2.82 -16.44
N GLU A 41 -6.17 4.13 -16.55
CA GLU A 41 -5.34 5.05 -17.35
C GLU A 41 -3.86 5.05 -16.92
N GLU A 42 -3.61 4.91 -15.62
CA GLU A 42 -2.29 4.95 -15.00
C GLU A 42 -1.86 3.57 -14.49
N LYS A 43 -2.27 2.46 -15.15
CA LYS A 43 -1.95 1.07 -14.74
C LYS A 43 -0.45 0.88 -14.43
N VAL A 44 0.44 1.31 -15.32
CA VAL A 44 1.90 1.15 -15.14
C VAL A 44 2.42 1.91 -13.92
N VAL A 45 1.86 3.09 -13.65
CA VAL A 45 2.20 3.89 -12.46
C VAL A 45 1.73 3.19 -11.20
N LEU A 46 0.47 2.71 -11.19
CA LEU A 46 -0.09 1.93 -10.11
C LEU A 46 0.75 0.68 -9.80
N GLU A 47 1.11 -0.11 -10.81
CA GLU A 47 1.97 -1.29 -10.64
C GLU A 47 3.32 -0.94 -10.03
N THR A 48 3.93 0.16 -10.50
CA THR A 48 5.22 0.63 -9.96
C THR A 48 5.11 1.00 -8.50
N LEU A 49 4.07 1.76 -8.12
CA LEU A 49 3.82 2.17 -6.73
C LEU A 49 3.54 0.97 -5.84
N LEU A 50 2.69 0.03 -6.29
CA LEU A 50 2.39 -1.22 -5.58
C LEU A 50 3.66 -2.01 -5.30
N ARG A 51 4.50 -2.25 -6.31
CA ARG A 51 5.76 -2.98 -6.14
C ARG A 51 6.69 -2.29 -5.14
N LYS A 52 6.85 -0.96 -5.23
CA LYS A 52 7.70 -0.20 -4.28
C LYS A 52 7.20 -0.29 -2.83
N LEU A 53 5.88 -0.24 -2.62
CA LEU A 53 5.29 -0.36 -1.29
C LEU A 53 5.35 -1.79 -0.75
N VAL A 54 5.16 -2.80 -1.60
CA VAL A 54 5.35 -4.22 -1.25
C VAL A 54 6.79 -4.49 -0.85
N ASP A 55 7.77 -4.06 -1.67
CA ASP A 55 9.20 -4.22 -1.37
C ASP A 55 9.60 -3.58 -0.04
N TRP A 56 8.98 -2.45 0.30
CA TRP A 56 9.19 -1.78 1.58
C TRP A 56 8.61 -2.59 2.73
N TYR A 57 7.35 -3.04 2.61
CA TYR A 57 6.74 -3.88 3.63
C TYR A 57 7.47 -5.20 3.83
N GLU A 58 8.00 -5.83 2.79
CA GLU A 58 8.79 -7.07 2.93
C GLU A 58 10.02 -6.90 3.84
N LYS A 59 10.55 -5.69 3.94
CA LYS A 59 11.68 -5.36 4.82
C LYS A 59 11.25 -4.92 6.21
N GLU A 60 10.15 -4.17 6.31
CA GLU A 60 9.74 -3.53 7.56
C GLU A 60 8.67 -4.31 8.34
N ILE A 61 7.90 -5.21 7.71
CA ILE A 61 6.70 -5.79 8.33
C ILE A 61 7.01 -6.58 9.61
N GLU A 62 8.11 -7.32 9.64
CA GLU A 62 8.56 -8.03 10.85
C GLU A 62 8.93 -7.05 11.98
N VAL A 63 9.56 -5.93 11.63
CA VAL A 63 9.93 -4.87 12.59
C VAL A 63 8.67 -4.20 13.14
N ILE A 64 7.70 -3.91 12.27
CA ILE A 64 6.40 -3.34 12.63
C ILE A 64 5.66 -4.26 13.60
N ILE A 65 5.56 -5.56 13.28
CA ILE A 65 4.83 -6.55 14.09
C ILE A 65 5.47 -6.71 15.47
N ARG A 66 6.80 -6.69 15.55
CA ARG A 66 7.53 -6.89 16.81
C ARG A 66 7.65 -5.62 17.65
N SER A 67 7.48 -4.43 17.07
CA SER A 67 7.60 -3.16 17.79
C SER A 67 6.50 -2.99 18.85
N GLU A 68 6.88 -2.69 20.10
CA GLU A 68 5.91 -2.39 21.17
C GLU A 68 5.27 -1.00 21.02
N TYR A 69 5.84 -0.15 20.17
CA TYR A 69 5.43 1.25 19.99
C TYR A 69 4.42 1.44 18.86
N VAL A 70 4.28 0.47 17.96
CA VAL A 70 3.28 0.50 16.89
C VAL A 70 1.99 -0.09 17.41
N ARG A 71 0.94 0.73 17.49
CA ARG A 71 -0.41 0.29 17.91
C ARG A 71 -1.20 -0.34 16.75
N SER A 72 -0.99 0.13 15.53
CA SER A 72 -1.75 -0.24 14.33
C SER A 72 -1.19 -1.44 13.56
N LYS A 73 -0.68 -2.47 14.24
CA LYS A 73 0.02 -3.60 13.60
C LYS A 73 -0.87 -4.34 12.60
N GLU A 74 -2.11 -4.60 12.99
CA GLU A 74 -3.10 -5.28 12.17
C GLU A 74 -3.40 -4.50 10.89
N GLU A 75 -3.47 -3.16 10.98
CA GLU A 75 -3.65 -2.29 9.82
C GLU A 75 -2.47 -2.39 8.85
N HIS A 76 -1.23 -2.48 9.35
CA HIS A 76 -0.06 -2.68 8.50
C HIS A 76 -0.06 -4.04 7.81
N ILE A 77 -0.45 -5.11 8.52
CA ILE A 77 -0.59 -6.46 7.93
C ILE A 77 -1.66 -6.44 6.85
N PHE A 78 -2.81 -5.81 7.12
CA PHE A 78 -3.89 -5.67 6.16
C PHE A 78 -3.44 -4.89 4.92
N CYS A 79 -2.79 -3.73 5.09
CA CYS A 79 -2.25 -2.93 4.00
C CYS A 79 -1.30 -3.76 3.13
N PHE A 80 -0.38 -4.50 3.75
CA PHE A 80 0.56 -5.33 3.03
C PHE A 80 -0.12 -6.43 2.21
N SER A 81 -1.10 -7.12 2.80
CA SER A 81 -1.89 -8.13 2.11
C SER A 81 -2.68 -7.54 0.95
N LEU A 82 -3.29 -6.37 1.15
CA LEU A 82 -4.09 -5.69 0.14
C LEU A 82 -3.24 -5.30 -1.07
N LEU A 83 -2.04 -4.75 -0.85
CA LEU A 83 -1.13 -4.40 -1.95
C LEU A 83 -0.79 -5.61 -2.82
N LYS A 84 -0.49 -6.76 -2.21
CA LYS A 84 -0.23 -8.01 -2.95
C LYS A 84 -1.46 -8.50 -3.70
N GLN A 85 -2.63 -8.43 -3.08
CA GLN A 85 -3.89 -8.83 -3.71
C GLN A 85 -4.21 -7.98 -4.95
N VAL A 86 -4.00 -6.66 -4.89
CA VAL A 86 -4.26 -5.78 -6.03
C VAL A 86 -3.36 -6.11 -7.21
N ILE A 87 -2.08 -6.44 -6.98
CA ILE A 87 -1.16 -6.87 -8.04
C ILE A 87 -1.72 -8.12 -8.76
N VAL A 88 -2.14 -9.14 -8.00
CA VAL A 88 -2.72 -10.37 -8.58
C VAL A 88 -3.97 -10.05 -9.41
N LEU A 89 -4.88 -9.22 -8.88
CA LEU A 89 -6.10 -8.83 -9.58
C LEU A 89 -5.84 -8.03 -10.87
N MET A 90 -4.71 -7.33 -10.96
CA MET A 90 -4.29 -6.59 -12.16
C MET A 90 -3.62 -7.46 -13.22
N ASP A 91 -3.06 -8.61 -12.82
CA ASP A 91 -2.46 -9.61 -13.71
C ASP A 91 -3.52 -10.58 -14.27
N GLU A 92 -4.62 -10.80 -13.55
CA GLU A 92 -5.74 -11.67 -13.97
C GLU A 92 -6.77 -11.00 -14.90
N GLY A 93 -6.67 -9.68 -15.15
CA GLY A 93 -7.62 -8.89 -15.94
C GLY A 93 -6.99 -8.03 -17.02
#